data_AF-A0A6G9Y0T1-F1
#
_entry.id   AF-A0A6G9Y0T1-F1
#
_cell.length_a   1.000
_cell.length_b   1.000
_cell.length_c   1.000
_cell.angle_alpha   90.00
_cell.angle_beta   90.00
_cell.angle_gamma   90.00
#
_symmetry.space_group_name_H-M   'P 1'
#
loop_
_entity.id
_entity.type
_entity.pdbx_description
1 polymer ?
#
loop_
_entity_poly.entity_id
_entity_poly.type
_entity_poly.pdbx_seq_one_letter_code
_entity_poly.pdbx_strand_id
1 'polypeptide(L)' 'MENIRYTFGDIESGMGFIAEGLSLSERDTDLMELLLNAIYDRSESADITLDEVISNHYSGTPAEVRSWWTNWS' A
#
# COMPACT_ATOMS: atom_id res chain seq x y z
N MET A 1 17.06 -15.23 18.25
CA MET A 1 15.86 -14.75 17.53
C MET A 1 16.29 -14.52 16.10
N GLU A 2 15.81 -15.34 15.17
CA GLU A 2 15.99 -15.04 13.75
C GLU A 2 15.09 -13.87 13.40
N ASN A 3 15.69 -12.82 12.83
CA ASN A 3 14.92 -11.75 12.21
C ASN A 3 14.33 -12.33 10.92
N ILE A 4 13.05 -12.69 10.95
CA ILE A 4 12.32 -13.06 9.74
C ILE A 4 12.33 -11.85 8.82
N ARG A 5 13.04 -11.96 7.69
CA ARG A 5 12.98 -10.99 6.60
C ARG A 5 11.92 -11.48 5.64
N TYR A 6 10.79 -10.77 5.59
CA TYR A 6 9.81 -10.95 4.54
C TYR A 6 10.33 -10.33 3.25
N THR A 7 10.17 -11.03 2.14
CA THR A 7 10.37 -10.46 0.81
C THR A 7 9.13 -9.68 0.38
N PHE A 8 9.26 -8.79 -0.61
CA PHE A 8 8.10 -8.08 -1.16
C PHE A 8 7.01 -9.04 -1.67
N GLY A 9 7.41 -10.14 -2.33
CA GLY A 9 6.49 -11.17 -2.80
C GLY A 9 5.74 -11.89 -1.67
N ASP A 10 6.32 -11.98 -0.47
CA ASP A 10 5.63 -12.53 0.71
C ASP A 10 4.53 -11.60 1.20
N ILE A 11 4.75 -10.28 1.14
CA ILE A 11 3.77 -9.27 1.56
C ILE A 11 2.62 -9.21 0.54
N GLU A 12 2.94 -9.21 -0.75
CA GLU A 12 1.95 -9.26 -1.84
C GLU A 12 1.07 -10.52 -1.77
N SER A 13 1.70 -11.69 -1.57
CA SER A 13 0.97 -12.95 -1.40
C SER A 13 0.07 -12.93 -0.15
N GLY A 14 0.55 -12.33 0.95
CA GLY A 14 -0.23 -12.14 2.17
C GLY A 14 -1.45 -11.25 1.96
N MET A 15 -1.33 -10.19 1.13
CA MET A 15 -2.47 -9.36 0.75
C MET A 15 -3.51 -10.13 -0.05
N GLY A 16 -3.10 -10.92 -1.04
CA GLY A 16 -4.01 -11.78 -1.80
C GLY A 16 -4.81 -12.70 -0.89
N PHE A 17 -4.15 -13.32 0.09
CA PHE A 17 -4.80 -14.17 1.09
C PHE A 17 -5.81 -13.40 1.96
N ILE A 18 -5.47 -12.19 2.42
CA ILE A 18 -6.38 -11.34 3.21
C ILE A 18 -7.59 -10.90 2.38
N ALA A 19 -7.37 -10.48 1.14
CA ALA A 19 -8.44 -10.04 0.24
C ALA A 19 -9.44 -11.16 -0.04
N GLU A 20 -8.95 -12.37 -0.32
CA GLU A 20 -9.78 -13.56 -0.50
C GLU A 20 -10.54 -13.92 0.79
N GLY A 21 -9.84 -13.93 1.93
CA GLY A 21 -10.40 -14.35 3.21
C GLY A 21 -11.44 -13.38 3.79
N LEU A 22 -11.32 -12.08 3.51
CA LEU A 22 -12.21 -11.05 4.07
C LEU A 22 -13.25 -10.53 3.08
N SER A 23 -13.24 -10.99 1.82
CA SER A 23 -14.14 -10.48 0.77
C SER A 23 -14.12 -8.96 0.69
N LEU A 24 -12.90 -8.40 0.66
CA LEU A 24 -12.67 -6.95 0.71
C LEU A 24 -13.36 -6.23 -0.44
N SER A 25 -13.80 -5.00 -0.17
CA SER A 25 -14.28 -4.12 -1.24
C SER A 25 -13.12 -3.64 -2.11
N GLU A 26 -13.42 -3.11 -3.30
CA GLU A 26 -12.44 -2.45 -4.16
C GLU A 26 -11.66 -1.37 -3.40
N ARG A 27 -12.38 -0.55 -2.64
CA ARG A 27 -11.80 0.50 -1.78
C ARG A 27 -10.84 -0.01 -0.71
N ASP A 28 -11.12 -1.18 -0.13
CA ASP A 28 -10.23 -1.80 0.86
C ASP A 28 -8.99 -2.38 0.19
N THR A 29 -9.16 -2.92 -1.02
CA THR A 29 -8.05 -3.42 -1.85
C THR A 29 -7.12 -2.28 -2.27
N ASP A 30 -7.68 -1.16 -2.73
CA ASP A 30 -6.92 0.05 -3.10
C ASP A 30 -6.08 0.57 -1.92
N LEU A 31 -6.64 0.50 -0.69
CA LEU A 31 -5.92 0.92 0.51
C LEU A 31 -4.77 -0.02 0.82
N MET A 32 -4.98 -1.33 0.68
CA MET A 32 -3.92 -2.32 0.89
C MET A 32 -2.79 -2.16 -0.13
N GLU A 33 -3.11 -1.92 -1.40
CA GLU A 33 -2.10 -1.63 -2.43
C GLU A 33 -1.31 -0.36 -2.13
N LEU A 34 -1.97 0.71 -1.70
CA LEU A 34 -1.29 1.96 -1.29
C LEU A 34 -0.31 1.70 -0.14
N LEU A 35 -0.70 0.90 0.84
CA LEU A 35 0.16 0.53 1.97
C LEU A 35 1.35 -0.32 1.52
N LEU A 36 1.15 -1.25 0.59
CA LEU A 36 2.21 -2.08 0.03
C LEU A 36 3.25 -1.24 -0.71
N ASN A 37 2.80 -0.35 -1.59
CA ASN A 37 3.66 0.57 -2.32
C ASN A 37 4.44 1.47 -1.37
N ALA A 38 3.79 1.95 -0.29
CA ALA A 38 4.47 2.74 0.72
C ALA A 38 5.55 1.94 1.47
N ILE A 39 5.29 0.68 1.84
CA ILE A 39 6.28 -0.19 2.50
C ILE A 39 7.47 -0.44 1.57
N TYR A 40 7.21 -0.74 0.30
CA TYR A 40 8.25 -0.98 -0.69
C TYR A 40 9.14 0.24 -0.89
N ASP A 41 8.53 1.38 -1.22
CA ASP A 41 9.25 2.62 -1.46
C ASP A 41 10.04 3.06 -0.22
N ARG A 42 9.49 2.87 0.99
CA ARG A 42 10.16 3.19 2.26
C ARG A 42 11.35 2.28 2.56
N SER A 43 11.32 1.04 2.07
CA SER A 43 12.43 0.09 2.21
C SER A 43 13.62 0.44 1.33
N GLU A 44 13.36 1.08 0.17
CA GLU A 44 14.37 1.56 -0.76
C GLU A 44 14.84 3.00 -0.44
N SER A 45 13.95 3.84 0.08
CA SER A 45 14.24 5.24 0.43
C SER A 45 13.68 5.61 1.80
N ALA A 46 14.57 5.91 2.74
CA ALA A 46 14.20 6.20 4.11
C ALA A 46 13.56 7.59 4.34
N ASP A 47 13.42 8.42 3.30
CA ASP A 47 12.84 9.76 3.42
C ASP A 47 11.60 9.94 2.53
N ILE A 48 11.15 8.88 1.86
CA ILE A 48 10.00 8.98 0.96
C ILE A 48 8.72 9.34 1.73
N THR A 49 7.97 10.27 1.15
CA THR A 49 6.69 10.73 1.64
C THR A 49 5.54 9.98 0.97
N LEU A 50 4.37 9.95 1.61
CA LEU A 50 3.20 9.32 1.02
C LEU A 50 2.72 10.00 -0.27
N ASP A 51 2.96 11.31 -0.43
CA ASP A 51 2.64 12.01 -1.68
C ASP A 51 3.53 11.55 -2.83
N GLU A 52 4.81 11.29 -2.56
CA GLU A 52 5.75 10.72 -3.54
C GLU A 52 5.36 9.29 -3.89
N VAL A 53 5.00 8.46 -2.91
CA VAL A 53 4.48 7.10 -3.16
C VAL A 53 3.25 7.17 -4.07
N ILE A 54 2.28 8.05 -3.77
CA ILE A 54 1.10 8.20 -4.61
C ILE A 54 1.50 8.62 -6.03
N SER A 55 2.40 9.60 -6.15
CA SER A 55 2.86 10.10 -7.45
C SER A 55 3.66 9.06 -8.26
N ASN A 56 4.32 8.11 -7.60
CA ASN A 56 5.09 7.05 -8.25
C ASN A 56 4.20 5.94 -8.81
N HIS A 57 3.11 5.61 -8.11
CA HIS A 57 2.33 4.40 -8.36
C HIS A 57 0.93 4.66 -8.92
N TYR A 58 0.43 5.90 -8.84
CA TYR A 58 -0.90 6.27 -9.30
C TYR A 58 -0.83 7.41 -10.32
N SER A 59 -1.77 7.40 -11.27
CA SER A 59 -1.87 8.43 -12.30
C SER A 59 -2.53 9.73 -11.82
N GLY A 60 -3.24 9.69 -10.69
CA GLY A 60 -3.90 10.84 -10.07
C GLY A 60 -2.98 11.62 -9.13
N THR A 61 -3.37 12.86 -8.84
CA THR A 61 -2.71 13.67 -7.81
C THR A 61 -2.91 13.04 -6.42
N PRO A 62 -2.03 13.34 -5.44
CA PRO A 62 -2.22 12.87 -4.06
C PRO A 62 -3.58 13.24 -3.46
N ALA A 63 -4.10 14.43 -3.79
CA ALA A 63 -5.43 14.85 -3.33
C ALA A 63 -6.56 14.00 -3.95
N GLU A 64 -6.47 13.67 -5.24
CA GLU A 64 -7.45 12.83 -5.93
C GLU A 64 -7.46 11.40 -5.39
N VAL A 65 -6.28 10.79 -5.20
CA VAL A 65 -6.19 9.43 -4.65
C VAL A 65 -6.73 9.39 -3.21
N ARG A 66 -6.38 10.37 -2.38
CA ARG A 66 -6.91 10.46 -1.01
C ARG A 66 -8.43 10.62 -0.95
N SER A 67 -9.03 11.19 -1.99
CA SER A 67 -10.48 11.37 -2.07
C SER A 67 -11.27 10.06 -2.19
N TRP A 68 -10.60 8.94 -2.47
CA TRP A 68 -11.22 7.61 -2.47
C TRP A 68 -11.69 7.19 -1.06
N TRP A 69 -11.14 7.82 -0.01
CA TRP A 69 -11.54 7.58 1.37
C TRP A 69 -12.22 8.79 2.01
N THR A 70 -13.43 8.56 2.52
CA THR A 70 -14.33 9.59 3.08
C THR A 70 -13.80 10.28 4.35
N ASN A 71 -12.86 9.66 5.06
CA ASN A 71 -12.32 10.15 6.34
C ASN A 71 -10.78 10.25 6.31
N TRP A 72 -10.20 10.57 5.16
CA TRP A 72 -8.77 10.80 5.07
C TRP A 72 -8.39 12.11 5.79
N SER A 73 -7.52 12.05 6.80
CA SER A 73 -7.04 13.20 7.59
C SER A 73 -5.55 13.12 7.88
#